data_AF-A0A2J7QLY9-F1
#
_entry.id   AF-A0A2J7QLY9-F1
#
_cell.length_a   1.000
_cell.length_b   1.000
_cell.length_c   1.000
_cell.angle_alpha   90.00
_cell.angle_beta   90.00
_cell.angle_gamma   90.00
#
_symmetry.space_group_name_H-M   'P 1'
#
loop_
_entity.id
_entity.type
_entity.pdbx_description
1 polymer ?
#
loop_
_entity_poly.entity_id
_entity_poly.type
_entity_poly.pdbx_seq_one_letter_code
_entity_poly.pdbx_strand_id
1 'polypeptide(L)'
;MQGAIKNIFRKMTNFGGVKTDETQPIDSGFNEQKMNDNRSSVMKETSGAEFNRLNVHYSSTTKLTPDDSKCPRQNVSTFLILLLVIILFMVIPIVNLLHFFHRLNSQWPSNEFNRVMTDHSHSNPRKEIMQERENTVVFHNIMRQVVEKVAHNNSVSSSPVIRPPKSASFKQCAKVSDELKFDCYPEDGTNESRCKARGCCWVPKKKKLLNKERNQNNRTQNTAFNVPYCFYPLSYGGYRFINITETPSGSVSFLQRTFKSPYPDDVEVIRMDIRYEAEQRLRIKIVDPLHSRFEPPYPEVPVVEHNLPNMDYKVQLDKTKTGFKVTRSSDNMVIFDAQDVGALIFADQFLQLSALLPSSYVYGLGEHRSTLLLSVQWQRFTMFNHDHGPVENANLYGSHPFYLMMEKSGKSHGVFLLNSNAMEVILQPAPAITFRTLGGLLDFFIFLGPSPQNVIQQYTK
;
A
#
# COMPACT_ATOMS: atom_id res chain seq x y z
N MET A 1 -41.12 1.24 -42.43
CA MET A 1 -40.47 1.22 -43.75
C MET A 1 -39.20 0.41 -43.67
N GLN A 2 -39.30 -0.87 -44.01
CA GLN A 2 -38.18 -1.69 -44.46
C GLN A 2 -37.89 -1.31 -45.92
N GLY A 3 -36.62 -1.34 -46.35
CA GLY A 3 -36.26 -1.47 -47.76
C GLY A 3 -35.28 -0.41 -48.30
N ALA A 4 -34.15 -0.92 -48.82
CA ALA A 4 -33.10 -0.23 -49.58
C ALA A 4 -32.27 0.79 -48.76
N ILE A 5 -31.01 0.52 -48.43
CA ILE A 5 -29.88 0.56 -49.38
C ILE A 5 -28.95 -0.63 -49.12
N LYS A 6 -29.14 -1.65 -49.97
CA LYS A 6 -28.29 -2.81 -50.16
C LYS A 6 -27.73 -2.67 -51.57
N ASN A 7 -26.71 -1.83 -51.76
CA ASN A 7 -26.11 -1.63 -53.11
C ASN A 7 -24.69 -1.04 -53.12
N ILE A 8 -23.86 -1.37 -52.12
CA ILE A 8 -22.39 -1.14 -52.22
C ILE A 8 -21.67 -2.42 -51.80
N PHE A 9 -21.98 -3.52 -52.50
CA PHE A 9 -21.17 -4.75 -52.52
C PHE A 9 -21.50 -5.53 -53.81
N ARG A 10 -21.07 -5.03 -54.98
CA ARG A 10 -20.87 -5.88 -56.17
C ARG A 10 -20.06 -5.19 -57.29
N LYS A 11 -18.73 -5.24 -57.15
CA LYS A 11 -17.68 -5.15 -58.19
C LYS A 11 -16.39 -4.86 -57.40
N MET A 12 -15.43 -5.76 -57.18
CA MET A 12 -14.99 -6.91 -57.96
C MET A 12 -14.40 -7.96 -57.00
N THR A 13 -14.90 -9.19 -57.11
CA THR A 13 -14.11 -10.40 -56.91
C THR A 13 -13.34 -10.67 -58.20
N ASN A 14 -12.05 -11.04 -58.13
CA ASN A 14 -11.53 -12.25 -58.79
C ASN A 14 -10.03 -12.48 -58.54
N PHE A 15 -9.69 -13.79 -58.50
CA PHE A 15 -8.40 -14.48 -58.36
C PHE A 15 -7.92 -14.60 -56.89
N GLY A 16 -8.08 -15.73 -56.17
CA GLY A 16 -7.88 -17.15 -56.52
C GLY A 16 -6.40 -17.52 -56.29
N GLY A 17 -5.93 -18.52 -55.53
CA GLY A 17 -6.49 -19.57 -54.69
C GLY A 17 -5.35 -20.53 -54.27
N VAL A 18 -5.43 -21.08 -53.06
CA VAL A 18 -4.89 -22.39 -52.57
C VAL A 18 -3.37 -22.65 -52.49
N LYS A 19 -2.85 -22.92 -51.26
CA LYS A 19 -2.36 -24.24 -50.82
C LYS A 19 -2.08 -24.30 -49.31
N THR A 20 -2.63 -25.32 -48.67
CA THR A 20 -2.29 -25.85 -47.34
C THR A 20 -1.14 -26.85 -47.47
N ASP A 21 -0.22 -26.87 -46.51
CA ASP A 21 0.44 -28.11 -46.07
C ASP A 21 0.94 -27.97 -44.64
N GLU A 22 0.64 -28.98 -43.83
CA GLU A 22 1.19 -29.23 -42.49
C GLU A 22 2.64 -29.72 -42.61
N THR A 23 3.53 -29.32 -41.69
CA THR A 23 4.61 -30.19 -41.16
C THR A 23 5.29 -29.54 -39.95
N GLN A 24 5.12 -30.21 -38.80
CA GLN A 24 5.89 -30.40 -37.56
C GLN A 24 7.12 -29.53 -37.14
N PRO A 25 7.39 -29.47 -35.80
CA PRO A 25 8.30 -28.51 -35.18
C PRO A 25 9.78 -28.91 -35.25
N ILE A 26 10.65 -27.90 -35.30
CA ILE A 26 12.11 -28.07 -35.26
C ILE A 26 12.59 -27.94 -33.81
N ASP A 27 13.11 -29.04 -33.29
CA ASP A 27 14.02 -29.11 -32.15
C ASP A 27 15.29 -28.29 -32.42
N SER A 28 15.74 -27.51 -31.44
CA SER A 28 17.13 -27.07 -31.36
C SER A 28 17.69 -27.37 -29.97
N GLY A 29 18.17 -28.61 -29.80
CA GLY A 29 19.26 -28.89 -28.88
C GLY A 29 20.60 -28.39 -29.44
N PHE A 30 21.65 -28.55 -28.64
CA PHE A 30 23.07 -28.13 -28.78
C PHE A 30 23.43 -26.84 -28.00
N ASN A 31 24.45 -26.82 -27.14
CA ASN A 31 25.29 -27.88 -26.58
C ASN A 31 26.07 -27.25 -25.41
N GLU A 32 26.07 -27.90 -24.25
CA GLU A 32 27.04 -27.61 -23.19
C GLU A 32 28.44 -28.01 -23.65
N GLN A 33 29.36 -27.05 -23.72
CA GLN A 33 30.79 -27.35 -23.70
C GLN A 33 31.31 -27.17 -22.27
N LYS A 34 31.54 -28.33 -21.64
CA LYS A 34 32.44 -28.50 -20.51
C LYS A 34 33.83 -28.00 -20.88
N MET A 35 34.40 -27.16 -20.02
CA MET A 35 35.85 -27.07 -19.85
C MET A 35 36.14 -27.15 -18.34
N ASN A 36 36.53 -28.35 -17.90
CA ASN A 36 37.30 -28.53 -16.68
C ASN A 36 38.74 -28.11 -16.99
N ASP A 37 39.37 -27.28 -16.17
CA ASP A 37 40.25 -27.82 -15.14
C ASP A 37 40.90 -26.76 -14.24
N ASN A 38 41.09 -27.22 -13.01
CA ASN A 38 42.11 -26.87 -12.03
C ASN A 38 41.91 -25.77 -10.99
N ARG A 39 42.28 -26.22 -9.79
CA ARG A 39 42.02 -25.75 -8.44
C ARG A 39 43.37 -25.36 -7.86
N SER A 40 43.49 -24.17 -7.29
CA SER A 40 44.43 -23.95 -6.20
C SER A 40 43.98 -22.79 -5.31
N SER A 41 43.73 -23.17 -4.06
CA SER A 41 43.49 -22.33 -2.88
C SER A 41 44.71 -21.49 -2.50
N VAL A 42 44.52 -20.24 -2.08
CA VAL A 42 45.29 -19.61 -1.00
C VAL A 42 44.41 -18.56 -0.28
N MET A 43 44.22 -18.74 1.02
CA MET A 43 43.73 -17.72 1.97
C MET A 43 44.80 -16.65 2.22
N LYS A 44 44.41 -15.39 2.38
CA LYS A 44 45.00 -14.49 3.39
C LYS A 44 44.18 -13.21 3.60
N GLU A 45 43.98 -12.91 4.88
CA GLU A 45 43.46 -11.65 5.44
C GLU A 45 44.40 -10.46 5.19
N THR A 46 43.84 -9.24 5.18
CA THR A 46 44.35 -7.96 5.76
C THR A 46 43.40 -6.85 5.27
N SER A 47 42.56 -6.23 6.11
CA SER A 47 42.80 -5.02 6.95
C SER A 47 43.27 -3.77 6.19
N GLY A 48 42.47 -2.69 6.22
CA GLY A 48 42.98 -1.32 6.31
C GLY A 48 42.86 -0.41 5.08
N ALA A 49 41.86 0.50 5.15
CA ALA A 49 41.89 1.94 4.85
C ALA A 49 42.30 2.53 3.47
N GLU A 50 41.61 3.64 3.20
CA GLU A 50 41.95 4.81 2.38
C GLU A 50 41.48 4.92 0.90
N PHE A 51 40.49 5.81 0.77
CA PHE A 51 40.28 6.79 -0.29
C PHE A 51 41.47 7.00 -1.24
N ASN A 52 41.21 6.92 -2.56
CA ASN A 52 41.93 7.76 -3.51
C ASN A 52 41.07 8.14 -4.72
N ARG A 53 41.10 9.45 -5.02
CA ARG A 53 40.53 10.10 -6.20
C ARG A 53 41.20 9.56 -7.46
N LEU A 54 40.41 9.29 -8.51
CA LEU A 54 40.94 9.09 -9.86
C LEU A 54 40.53 10.27 -10.74
N ASN A 55 41.53 11.11 -11.04
CA ASN A 55 41.49 12.09 -12.12
C ASN A 55 41.85 11.41 -13.44
N VAL A 56 41.19 11.91 -14.48
CA VAL A 56 41.20 11.49 -15.88
C VAL A 56 42.56 11.73 -16.57
N HIS A 57 42.97 10.79 -17.43
CA HIS A 57 43.76 11.08 -18.64
C HIS A 57 43.42 10.06 -19.73
N TYR A 58 42.80 10.49 -20.82
CA TYR A 58 42.69 9.74 -22.07
C TYR A 58 43.64 10.36 -23.11
N SER A 59 44.56 9.55 -23.63
CA SER A 59 45.46 9.90 -24.72
C SER A 59 44.82 9.55 -26.06
N SER A 60 44.80 10.52 -26.96
CA SER A 60 44.46 10.39 -28.38
C SER A 60 45.63 9.78 -29.16
N THR A 61 45.36 8.85 -30.09
CA THR A 61 45.69 8.95 -31.53
C THR A 61 45.57 7.60 -32.24
N THR A 62 44.66 7.50 -33.21
CA THR A 62 44.72 6.52 -34.31
C THR A 62 44.62 7.29 -35.63
N LYS A 63 45.68 7.19 -36.45
CA LYS A 63 45.78 7.79 -37.78
C LYS A 63 45.00 6.95 -38.80
N LEU A 64 44.17 7.60 -39.60
CA LEU A 64 43.60 7.07 -40.85
C LEU A 64 44.08 7.97 -42.00
N THR A 65 44.53 7.36 -43.10
CA THR A 65 44.88 8.00 -44.37
C THR A 65 43.93 7.54 -45.48
N PRO A 66 43.80 8.30 -46.58
CA PRO A 66 42.52 8.63 -47.22
C PRO A 66 42.24 7.83 -48.51
N ASP A 67 40.96 7.67 -48.82
CA ASP A 67 40.50 7.53 -50.21
C ASP A 67 39.13 8.21 -50.39
N ASP A 68 38.97 8.88 -51.52
CA ASP A 68 37.99 9.91 -51.80
C ASP A 68 36.57 9.37 -52.10
N SER A 69 35.56 10.16 -51.71
CA SER A 69 34.47 10.66 -52.57
C SER A 69 33.07 10.66 -51.94
N LYS A 70 32.45 11.85 -52.00
CA LYS A 70 31.02 12.21 -51.79
C LYS A 70 30.51 12.38 -50.34
N CYS A 71 30.89 13.51 -49.72
CA CYS A 71 29.95 14.24 -48.88
C CYS A 71 29.22 15.30 -49.72
N PRO A 72 27.89 15.31 -49.81
CA PRO A 72 27.18 16.39 -50.48
C PRO A 72 27.34 17.66 -49.63
N ARG A 73 28.03 18.66 -50.17
CA ARG A 73 27.99 20.01 -49.61
C ARG A 73 26.52 20.43 -49.57
N GLN A 74 26.01 20.77 -48.38
CA GLN A 74 24.68 21.34 -48.25
C GLN A 74 24.61 22.59 -49.13
N ASN A 75 23.77 22.53 -50.15
CA ASN A 75 23.54 23.67 -51.02
C ASN A 75 22.94 24.80 -50.18
N VAL A 76 23.35 26.04 -50.44
CA VAL A 76 22.77 27.24 -49.79
C VAL A 76 21.23 27.23 -49.88
N SER A 77 20.69 26.59 -50.93
CA SER A 77 19.26 26.31 -51.11
C SER A 77 18.62 25.51 -49.97
N THR A 78 19.23 24.43 -49.46
CA THR A 78 18.65 23.65 -48.35
C THR A 78 18.66 24.42 -47.03
N PHE A 79 19.67 25.27 -46.81
CA PHE A 79 19.70 26.14 -45.63
C PHE A 79 18.63 27.23 -45.71
N LEU A 80 18.44 27.83 -46.89
CA LEU A 80 17.38 28.82 -47.14
C LEU A 80 15.99 28.22 -46.99
N ILE A 81 15.77 26.99 -47.46
CA ILE A 81 14.50 26.27 -47.30
C ILE A 81 14.23 25.98 -45.83
N LEU A 82 15.23 25.51 -45.06
CA LEU A 82 15.06 25.26 -43.64
C LEU A 82 14.74 26.55 -42.86
N LEU A 83 15.40 27.66 -43.22
CA LEU A 83 15.14 28.97 -42.62
C LEU A 83 13.71 29.45 -42.93
N LEU A 84 13.24 29.27 -44.18
CA LEU A 84 11.86 29.57 -44.58
C LEU A 84 10.83 28.73 -43.81
N VAL A 85 11.11 27.44 -43.60
CA VAL A 85 10.23 26.54 -42.82
C VAL A 85 10.17 26.99 -41.36
N ILE A 86 11.30 27.36 -40.75
CA ILE A 86 11.32 27.87 -39.37
C ILE A 86 10.54 29.18 -39.26
N ILE A 87 10.68 30.10 -40.23
CA ILE A 87 9.96 31.37 -40.23
C ILE A 87 8.44 31.13 -40.36
N LEU A 88 8.02 30.28 -41.30
CA LEU A 88 6.60 29.99 -41.56
C LEU A 88 5.91 29.24 -40.42
N PHE A 89 6.58 28.25 -39.83
CA PHE A 89 5.96 27.33 -38.87
C PHE A 89 6.27 27.59 -37.41
N MET A 90 7.31 28.38 -37.11
CA MET A 90 7.66 28.71 -35.72
C MET A 90 7.51 30.21 -35.45
N VAL A 91 8.11 31.06 -36.28
CA VAL A 91 8.16 32.51 -35.99
C VAL A 91 6.80 33.17 -36.21
N ILE A 92 6.15 32.96 -37.36
CA ILE A 92 4.85 33.58 -37.68
C ILE A 92 3.77 33.18 -36.67
N PRO A 93 3.62 31.90 -36.26
CA PRO A 93 2.64 31.52 -35.23
C PRO A 93 2.91 32.15 -33.88
N ILE A 94 4.18 32.24 -33.45
CA ILE A 94 4.55 32.89 -32.18
C ILE A 94 4.24 34.38 -32.22
N VAL A 95 4.56 35.07 -33.32
CA VAL A 95 4.23 36.50 -33.48
C VAL A 95 2.71 36.70 -33.50
N ASN A 96 1.96 35.86 -34.22
CA ASN A 96 0.49 35.93 -34.22
C ASN A 96 -0.10 35.65 -32.83
N LEU A 97 0.47 34.70 -32.08
CA LEU A 97 0.05 34.39 -30.72
C LEU A 97 0.33 35.57 -29.78
N LEU A 98 1.51 36.18 -29.86
CA LEU A 98 1.86 37.39 -29.10
C LEU A 98 0.97 38.57 -29.47
N HIS A 99 0.64 38.72 -30.76
CA HIS A 99 -0.25 39.78 -31.22
C HIS A 99 -1.70 39.54 -30.80
N PHE A 100 -2.12 38.28 -30.70
CA PHE A 100 -3.41 37.85 -30.15
C PHE A 100 -3.48 38.13 -28.64
N PHE A 101 -2.45 37.78 -27.88
CA PHE A 101 -2.36 38.12 -26.45
C PHE A 101 -2.30 39.63 -26.21
N HIS A 102 -1.59 40.40 -27.05
CA HIS A 102 -1.59 41.85 -26.97
C HIS A 102 -2.97 42.44 -27.28
N ARG A 103 -3.69 41.90 -28.29
CA ARG A 103 -5.07 42.32 -28.59
C ARG A 103 -6.04 41.97 -27.48
N LEU A 104 -5.95 40.78 -26.91
CA LEU A 104 -6.71 40.40 -25.72
C LEU A 104 -6.41 41.38 -24.58
N ASN A 105 -5.14 41.68 -24.29
CA ASN A 105 -4.79 42.58 -23.21
C ASN A 105 -5.25 44.05 -23.45
N SER A 106 -5.36 44.47 -24.72
CA SER A 106 -5.87 45.81 -25.08
C SER A 106 -7.39 45.96 -25.03
N GLN A 107 -8.13 44.85 -24.92
CA GLN A 107 -9.59 44.82 -24.93
C GLN A 107 -10.20 44.57 -23.53
N TRP A 108 -9.37 44.34 -22.52
CA TRP A 108 -9.82 44.21 -21.13
C TRP A 108 -9.99 45.60 -20.49
N PRO A 109 -11.22 46.00 -20.12
CA PRO A 109 -11.40 47.21 -19.34
C PRO A 109 -10.77 47.00 -17.97
N SER A 110 -9.83 47.86 -17.57
CA SER A 110 -9.16 47.87 -16.26
C SER A 110 -10.11 47.91 -15.04
N ASN A 111 -11.42 48.07 -15.29
CA ASN A 111 -12.45 48.12 -14.28
C ASN A 111 -13.04 46.74 -13.94
N GLU A 112 -12.85 45.72 -14.79
CA GLU A 112 -13.42 44.39 -14.56
C GLU A 112 -12.46 43.46 -13.81
N PHE A 113 -11.14 43.56 -14.07
CA PHE A 113 -10.12 42.83 -13.29
C PHE A 113 -10.09 43.28 -11.82
N ASN A 114 -10.25 44.59 -11.57
CA ASN A 114 -10.38 45.10 -10.21
C ASN A 114 -11.66 44.62 -9.55
N ARG A 115 -12.76 44.47 -10.30
CA ARG A 115 -14.04 43.99 -9.77
C ARG A 115 -14.00 42.51 -9.38
N VAL A 116 -13.36 41.66 -10.19
CA VAL A 116 -13.15 40.23 -9.88
C VAL A 116 -12.16 40.03 -8.72
N MET A 117 -11.12 40.86 -8.61
CA MET A 117 -10.21 40.85 -7.45
C MET A 117 -10.85 41.42 -6.17
N THR A 118 -11.80 42.37 -6.27
CA THR A 118 -12.52 42.87 -5.10
C THR A 118 -13.68 41.98 -4.66
N ASP A 119 -14.35 41.26 -5.58
CA ASP A 119 -15.45 40.34 -5.22
C ASP A 119 -14.95 39.05 -4.53
N HIS A 120 -13.66 38.74 -4.59
CA HIS A 120 -13.00 37.73 -3.74
C HIS A 120 -12.22 38.30 -2.55
N SER A 121 -12.31 39.62 -2.30
CA SER A 121 -11.65 40.25 -1.13
C SER A 121 -12.53 40.30 0.12
N HIS A 122 -13.75 39.74 0.08
CA HIS A 122 -14.66 39.71 1.23
C HIS A 122 -14.56 38.47 2.12
N SER A 123 -13.64 37.53 1.84
CA SER A 123 -13.14 36.68 2.90
C SER A 123 -11.72 37.09 3.27
N ASN A 124 -11.57 37.56 4.51
CA ASN A 124 -10.26 37.83 5.06
C ASN A 124 -9.59 36.46 5.32
N PRO A 125 -8.50 36.09 4.62
CA PRO A 125 -7.89 34.77 4.77
C PRO A 125 -7.45 34.51 6.22
N ARG A 126 -7.09 35.57 6.97
CA ARG A 126 -6.83 35.45 8.41
C ARG A 126 -8.09 35.13 9.20
N LYS A 127 -9.26 35.66 8.85
CA LYS A 127 -10.52 35.31 9.52
C LYS A 127 -10.92 33.88 9.22
N GLU A 128 -10.77 33.41 7.97
CA GLU A 128 -11.04 32.01 7.62
C GLU A 128 -10.08 31.06 8.34
N ILE A 129 -8.76 31.34 8.35
CA ILE A 129 -7.77 30.55 9.09
C ILE A 129 -8.02 30.61 10.60
N MET A 130 -8.38 31.77 11.15
CA MET A 130 -8.72 31.90 12.57
C MET A 130 -10.01 31.14 12.91
N GLN A 131 -11.01 31.18 12.03
CA GLN A 131 -12.28 30.49 12.22
C GLN A 131 -12.13 28.97 12.06
N GLU A 132 -11.31 28.50 11.13
CA GLU A 132 -10.95 27.09 11.00
C GLU A 132 -10.17 26.61 12.24
N ARG A 133 -9.26 27.44 12.76
CA ARG A 133 -8.53 27.16 14.00
C ARG A 133 -9.45 27.16 15.23
N GLU A 134 -10.39 28.11 15.33
CA GLU A 134 -11.40 28.16 16.39
C GLU A 134 -12.34 26.96 16.32
N ASN A 135 -12.85 26.61 15.13
CA ASN A 135 -13.69 25.42 14.93
C ASN A 135 -12.95 24.14 15.31
N THR A 136 -11.66 24.04 14.99
CA THR A 136 -10.81 22.90 15.38
C THR A 136 -10.66 22.82 16.90
N VAL A 137 -10.43 23.95 17.57
CA VAL A 137 -10.33 24.03 19.04
C VAL A 137 -11.65 23.67 19.71
N VAL A 138 -12.79 24.17 19.21
CA VAL A 138 -14.12 23.84 19.73
C VAL A 138 -14.40 22.34 19.55
N PHE A 139 -14.14 21.77 18.38
CA PHE A 139 -14.28 20.35 18.12
C PHE A 139 -13.41 19.51 19.07
N HIS A 140 -12.15 19.88 19.27
CA HIS A 140 -11.26 19.22 20.23
C HIS A 140 -11.82 19.25 21.65
N ASN A 141 -12.31 20.40 22.10
CA ASN A 141 -12.87 20.54 23.43
C ASN A 141 -14.13 19.67 23.61
N ILE A 142 -15.00 19.62 22.60
CA ILE A 142 -16.18 18.74 22.60
C ILE A 142 -15.75 17.27 22.61
N MET A 143 -14.83 16.88 21.74
CA MET A 143 -14.34 15.50 21.67
C MET A 143 -13.66 15.08 22.97
N ARG A 144 -12.90 15.98 23.61
CA ARG A 144 -12.33 15.76 24.93
C ARG A 144 -13.41 15.52 25.98
N GLN A 145 -14.44 16.36 26.04
CA GLN A 145 -15.57 16.15 26.94
C GLN A 145 -16.29 14.83 26.68
N VAL A 146 -16.46 14.45 25.40
CA VAL A 146 -17.06 13.16 25.01
C VAL A 146 -16.19 12.00 25.48
N VAL A 147 -14.88 12.02 25.21
CA VAL A 147 -13.94 10.98 25.62
C VAL A 147 -13.89 10.88 27.14
N GLU A 148 -13.80 12.00 27.86
CA GLU A 148 -13.82 12.04 29.33
C GLU A 148 -15.13 11.49 29.89
N LYS A 149 -16.28 11.85 29.31
CA LYS A 149 -17.59 11.35 29.73
C LYS A 149 -17.75 9.85 29.45
N VAL A 150 -17.32 9.39 28.29
CA VAL A 150 -17.34 7.96 27.93
C VAL A 150 -16.40 7.16 28.83
N ALA A 151 -15.23 7.71 29.15
CA ALA A 151 -14.31 7.09 30.10
C ALA A 151 -14.89 7.04 31.51
N HIS A 152 -15.46 8.15 32.01
CA HIS A 152 -16.02 8.24 33.36
C HIS A 152 -17.24 7.33 33.55
N ASN A 153 -18.14 7.26 32.57
CA ASN A 153 -19.32 6.39 32.65
C ASN A 153 -18.96 4.90 32.65
N ASN A 154 -17.77 4.55 32.14
CA ASN A 154 -17.29 3.17 32.03
C ASN A 154 -16.12 2.86 32.97
N SER A 155 -15.71 3.80 33.83
CA SER A 155 -14.64 3.58 34.83
C SER A 155 -15.23 3.14 36.17
N VAL A 156 -14.97 1.89 36.52
CA VAL A 156 -14.69 1.51 37.90
C VAL A 156 -13.38 2.23 38.29
N SER A 157 -13.50 3.21 39.19
CA SER A 157 -12.48 3.79 40.09
C SER A 157 -11.01 3.91 39.61
N SER A 158 -10.51 5.16 39.59
CA SER A 158 -9.10 5.59 39.46
C SER A 158 -8.40 5.22 38.15
N SER A 159 -7.81 6.18 37.44
CA SER A 159 -6.95 5.94 36.27
C SER A 159 -5.92 4.86 36.61
N PRO A 160 -6.06 3.61 36.12
CA PRO A 160 -5.11 2.59 36.46
C PRO A 160 -3.84 2.94 35.70
N VAL A 161 -2.73 3.14 36.43
CA VAL A 161 -1.40 3.24 35.82
C VAL A 161 -1.28 2.11 34.80
N ILE A 162 -1.23 2.46 33.51
CA ILE A 162 -1.20 1.49 32.41
C ILE A 162 0.13 0.75 32.51
N ARG A 163 0.07 -0.47 33.06
CA ARG A 163 1.25 -1.31 33.29
C ARG A 163 1.64 -2.05 32.02
N PRO A 164 2.90 -2.52 31.92
CA PRO A 164 3.30 -3.45 30.88
C PRO A 164 2.40 -4.71 30.90
N PRO A 165 2.23 -5.40 29.76
CA PRO A 165 1.47 -6.64 29.70
C PRO A 165 2.07 -7.69 30.64
N LYS A 166 1.20 -8.52 31.24
CA LYS A 166 1.65 -9.67 32.04
C LYS A 166 2.36 -10.67 31.13
N SER A 167 3.42 -11.31 31.64
CA SER A 167 4.12 -12.38 30.91
C SER A 167 3.15 -13.48 30.49
N ALA A 168 3.20 -13.87 29.21
CA ALA A 168 2.46 -15.02 28.71
C ALA A 168 2.81 -16.30 29.50
N SER A 169 1.79 -17.11 29.78
CA SER A 169 1.99 -18.42 30.39
C SER A 169 2.49 -19.43 29.37
N PHE A 170 3.25 -20.44 29.83
CA PHE A 170 3.71 -21.54 28.96
C PHE A 170 2.56 -22.24 28.23
N LYS A 171 1.40 -22.42 28.90
CA LYS A 171 0.20 -23.03 28.32
C LYS A 171 -0.39 -22.20 27.18
N GLN A 172 -0.35 -20.87 27.26
CA GLN A 172 -0.79 -20.00 26.15
C GLN A 172 0.17 -20.11 24.97
N CYS A 173 1.47 -20.06 25.23
CA CYS A 173 2.49 -20.12 24.19
C CYS A 173 2.52 -21.46 23.43
N ALA A 174 2.27 -22.57 24.12
CA ALA A 174 2.27 -23.90 23.52
C ALA A 174 1.07 -24.16 22.59
N LYS A 175 0.00 -23.37 22.69
CA LYS A 175 -1.22 -23.52 21.89
C LYS A 175 -1.17 -22.82 20.53
N VAL A 176 -0.19 -21.95 20.30
CA VAL A 176 -0.09 -21.19 19.04
C VAL A 176 0.70 -22.02 18.02
N SER A 177 0.03 -22.44 16.94
CA SER A 177 0.68 -23.12 15.81
C SER A 177 1.64 -22.18 15.09
N ASP A 178 2.61 -22.74 14.36
CA ASP A 178 3.65 -21.93 13.72
C ASP A 178 3.06 -20.88 12.76
N GLU A 179 2.00 -21.22 12.03
CA GLU A 179 1.32 -20.35 11.06
C GLU A 179 0.59 -19.17 11.72
N LEU A 180 0.17 -19.32 12.99
CA LEU A 180 -0.55 -18.31 13.77
C LEU A 180 0.37 -17.49 14.69
N LYS A 181 1.69 -17.61 14.56
CA LYS A 181 2.65 -16.82 15.33
C LYS A 181 2.84 -15.45 14.72
N PHE A 182 2.04 -14.49 15.16
CA PHE A 182 2.23 -13.08 14.85
C PHE A 182 3.43 -12.52 15.61
N ASP A 183 4.35 -11.87 14.90
CA ASP A 183 5.60 -11.38 15.45
C ASP A 183 5.39 -10.20 16.42
N CYS A 184 5.89 -10.38 17.64
CA CYS A 184 5.78 -9.40 18.74
C CYS A 184 7.02 -8.51 18.88
N TYR A 185 8.10 -8.84 18.17
CA TYR A 185 9.35 -8.11 18.22
C TYR A 185 9.90 -7.93 16.80
N PRO A 186 9.31 -6.98 16.05
CA PRO A 186 9.69 -6.75 14.65
C PRO A 186 10.99 -5.98 14.45
N GLU A 187 11.45 -5.31 15.50
CA GLU A 187 12.74 -4.62 15.52
C GLU A 187 13.92 -5.62 15.60
N ASP A 188 15.12 -5.14 15.31
CA ASP A 188 16.33 -5.94 15.47
C ASP A 188 16.69 -6.20 16.95
N GLY A 189 17.47 -7.26 17.18
CA GLY A 189 18.05 -7.55 18.49
C GLY A 189 17.12 -8.29 19.46
N THR A 190 16.19 -9.09 18.94
CA THR A 190 15.27 -9.93 19.74
C THR A 190 16.02 -10.98 20.57
N ASN A 191 15.69 -11.07 21.86
CA ASN A 191 16.13 -12.14 22.75
C ASN A 191 15.00 -12.54 23.72
N GLU A 192 15.21 -13.63 24.46
CA GLU A 192 14.22 -14.19 25.38
C GLU A 192 13.73 -13.18 26.43
N SER A 193 14.66 -12.46 27.05
CA SER A 193 14.36 -11.50 28.11
C SER A 193 13.52 -10.34 27.58
N ARG A 194 13.94 -9.73 26.46
CA ARG A 194 13.23 -8.63 25.81
C ARG A 194 11.85 -9.05 25.29
N CYS A 195 11.75 -10.26 24.74
CA CYS A 195 10.46 -10.82 24.30
C CYS A 195 9.48 -10.98 25.47
N LYS A 196 9.94 -11.59 26.56
CA LYS A 196 9.12 -11.80 27.77
C LYS A 196 8.76 -10.48 28.46
N ALA A 197 9.62 -9.47 28.39
CA ALA A 197 9.33 -8.12 28.90
C ALA A 197 8.17 -7.45 28.15
N ARG A 198 7.93 -7.80 26.88
CA ARG A 198 6.74 -7.41 26.11
C ARG A 198 5.52 -8.29 26.40
N GLY A 199 5.57 -9.17 27.39
CA GLY A 199 4.48 -10.10 27.69
C GLY A 199 4.31 -11.22 26.65
N CYS A 200 5.29 -11.41 25.77
CA CYS A 200 5.18 -12.31 24.62
C CYS A 200 5.80 -13.69 24.83
N CYS A 201 5.52 -14.59 23.89
CA CYS A 201 5.99 -15.96 23.89
C CYS A 201 7.32 -16.11 23.15
N TRP A 202 8.24 -16.90 23.69
CA TRP A 202 9.57 -17.12 23.14
C TRP A 202 9.80 -18.59 22.75
N VAL A 203 10.36 -18.82 21.55
CA VAL A 203 10.88 -20.13 21.12
C VAL A 203 12.42 -20.09 21.04
N PRO A 204 13.15 -20.99 21.72
CA PRO A 204 14.61 -21.04 21.64
C PRO A 204 15.14 -21.42 20.24
N LYS A 205 16.27 -20.83 19.83
CA LYS A 205 16.93 -21.08 18.53
C LYS A 205 17.20 -22.57 18.24
N LYS A 206 17.67 -23.33 19.25
CA LYS A 206 18.00 -24.77 19.11
C LYS A 206 16.79 -25.61 18.67
N LYS A 207 15.59 -25.26 19.14
CA LYS A 207 14.35 -25.97 18.78
C LYS A 207 13.93 -25.74 17.32
N LYS A 208 14.27 -24.57 16.75
CA LYS A 208 13.98 -24.26 15.33
C LYS A 208 14.95 -24.96 14.37
N LEU A 209 16.21 -25.16 14.76
CA LEU A 209 17.18 -25.92 13.97
C LEU A 209 16.75 -27.39 13.81
N LEU A 210 16.28 -28.02 14.89
CA LEU A 210 15.72 -29.38 14.86
C LEU A 210 14.49 -29.49 13.93
N ASN A 211 13.65 -28.45 13.88
CA ASN A 211 12.50 -28.42 12.96
C ASN A 211 12.92 -28.19 11.50
N LYS A 212 14.02 -27.48 11.24
CA LYS A 212 14.56 -27.27 9.88
C LYS A 212 15.15 -28.55 9.27
N GLU A 213 15.77 -29.41 10.09
CA GLU A 213 16.35 -30.68 9.60
C GLU A 213 15.30 -31.71 9.18
N ARG A 214 14.07 -31.63 9.69
CA ARG A 214 12.95 -32.49 9.25
C ARG A 214 12.35 -32.10 7.89
N ASN A 215 12.55 -30.85 7.45
CA ASN A 215 11.90 -30.30 6.25
C ASN A 215 12.89 -30.01 5.10
N GLN A 216 13.99 -30.76 5.04
CA GLN A 216 15.22 -30.38 4.33
C GLN A 216 15.28 -30.78 2.85
N ASN A 217 14.26 -30.48 2.04
CA ASN A 217 14.33 -30.70 0.58
C ASN A 217 14.54 -29.45 -0.28
N ASN A 218 14.48 -28.22 0.23
CA ASN A 218 14.71 -27.02 -0.59
C ASN A 218 15.71 -26.05 0.06
N ARG A 219 16.96 -26.07 -0.43
CA ARG A 219 18.00 -25.08 -0.14
C ARG A 219 17.99 -23.97 -1.19
N THR A 220 17.44 -22.81 -0.84
CA THR A 220 17.84 -21.54 -1.42
C THR A 220 18.04 -20.53 -0.30
N GLN A 221 19.29 -20.05 -0.20
CA GLN A 221 19.71 -19.01 0.73
C GLN A 221 19.20 -17.66 0.22
N ASN A 222 18.04 -17.26 0.73
CA ASN A 222 17.73 -15.87 1.06
C ASN A 222 17.03 -15.95 2.41
N THR A 223 17.34 -15.06 3.35
CA THR A 223 16.74 -15.07 4.69
C THR A 223 15.26 -14.70 4.59
N ALA A 224 14.44 -15.65 4.12
CA ALA A 224 13.00 -15.56 4.17
C ALA A 224 12.63 -15.21 5.61
N PHE A 225 11.77 -14.20 5.77
CA PHE A 225 11.01 -14.04 7.00
C PHE A 225 10.46 -15.44 7.32
N ASN A 226 10.62 -15.88 8.56
CA ASN A 226 10.37 -17.26 8.94
C ASN A 226 9.79 -17.23 10.34
N VAL A 227 8.94 -18.20 10.69
CA VAL A 227 8.22 -18.32 11.96
C VAL A 227 8.91 -17.57 13.12
N PRO A 228 8.33 -16.49 13.66
CA PRO A 228 9.03 -15.61 14.57
C PRO A 228 9.39 -16.32 15.88
N TYR A 229 10.57 -16.00 16.41
CA TYR A 229 11.01 -16.52 17.70
C TYR A 229 10.25 -15.89 18.86
N CYS A 230 9.91 -14.61 18.73
CA CYS A 230 9.09 -13.87 19.69
C CYS A 230 7.72 -13.60 19.06
N PHE A 231 6.65 -14.11 19.66
CA PHE A 231 5.31 -14.00 19.07
C PHE A 231 4.25 -13.70 20.13
N TYR A 232 3.15 -13.09 19.71
CA TYR A 232 2.03 -12.79 20.60
C TYR A 232 1.34 -14.07 21.09
N PRO A 233 1.03 -14.21 22.38
CA PRO A 233 0.12 -15.26 22.86
C PRO A 233 -1.30 -15.06 22.31
N LEU A 234 -2.14 -16.09 22.44
CA LEU A 234 -3.58 -15.97 22.16
C LEU A 234 -4.21 -14.90 23.04
N SER A 235 -5.12 -14.09 22.46
CA SER A 235 -5.83 -13.00 23.12
C SER A 235 -4.89 -11.99 23.80
N TYR A 236 -3.78 -11.66 23.15
CA TYR A 236 -2.88 -10.58 23.60
C TYR A 236 -3.60 -9.22 23.58
N GLY A 237 -4.34 -8.93 22.50
CA GLY A 237 -5.20 -7.76 22.39
C GLY A 237 -4.42 -6.45 22.26
N GLY A 238 -4.85 -5.43 22.99
CA GLY A 238 -4.19 -4.12 23.08
C GLY A 238 -5.17 -3.00 23.46
N TYR A 239 -6.42 -3.15 23.05
CA TYR A 239 -7.51 -2.22 23.32
C TYR A 239 -8.78 -2.98 23.68
N ARG A 240 -9.61 -2.40 24.55
CA ARG A 240 -10.94 -2.92 24.89
C ARG A 240 -12.01 -1.91 24.51
N PHE A 241 -13.17 -2.37 24.08
CA PHE A 241 -14.31 -1.49 23.86
C PHE A 241 -14.76 -0.83 25.17
N ILE A 242 -14.88 0.50 25.16
CA ILE A 242 -15.51 1.27 26.25
C ILE A 242 -16.95 1.65 25.87
N ASN A 243 -17.18 1.95 24.60
CA ASN A 243 -18.50 2.27 24.09
C ASN A 243 -18.62 1.82 22.63
N ILE A 244 -19.83 1.42 22.25
CA ILE A 244 -20.24 1.15 20.88
C ILE A 244 -21.58 1.84 20.71
N THR A 245 -21.66 2.77 19.77
CA THR A 245 -22.88 3.49 19.41
C THR A 245 -23.20 3.17 17.97
N GLU A 246 -24.31 2.47 17.75
CA GLU A 246 -24.79 2.19 16.40
C GLU A 246 -25.40 3.44 15.78
N THR A 247 -25.24 3.56 14.47
CA THR A 247 -25.83 4.64 13.66
C THR A 247 -26.56 4.01 12.48
N PRO A 248 -27.53 4.70 11.86
CA PRO A 248 -28.22 4.17 10.69
C PRO A 248 -27.30 3.79 9.52
N SER A 249 -26.12 4.39 9.42
CA SER A 249 -25.13 4.19 8.36
C SER A 249 -23.83 3.53 8.86
N GLY A 250 -23.83 2.88 10.02
CA GLY A 250 -22.61 2.27 10.57
C GLY A 250 -22.55 2.21 12.09
N SER A 251 -21.37 2.45 12.66
CA SER A 251 -21.21 2.60 14.11
C SER A 251 -20.00 3.43 14.47
N VAL A 252 -20.04 4.03 15.65
CA VAL A 252 -18.91 4.73 16.26
C VAL A 252 -18.59 4.03 17.56
N SER A 253 -17.35 3.58 17.70
CA SER A 253 -16.88 2.87 18.89
C SER A 253 -15.66 3.56 19.47
N PHE A 254 -15.59 3.61 20.80
CA PHE A 254 -14.37 4.03 21.49
C PHE A 254 -13.73 2.81 22.12
N LEU A 255 -12.41 2.73 22.01
CA LEU A 255 -11.62 1.68 22.62
C LEU A 255 -10.53 2.28 23.50
N GLN A 256 -10.37 1.74 24.69
CA GLN A 256 -9.35 2.15 25.64
C GLN A 256 -8.23 1.12 25.68
N ARG A 257 -7.02 1.62 25.73
CA ARG A 257 -5.80 0.84 25.88
C ARG A 257 -5.77 0.03 27.18
N THR A 258 -5.33 -1.22 27.11
CA THR A 258 -5.32 -2.11 28.29
C THR A 258 -3.96 -2.23 28.98
N PHE A 259 -2.86 -2.05 28.26
CA PHE A 259 -1.48 -2.11 28.78
C PHE A 259 -0.53 -1.29 27.89
N LYS A 260 0.67 -0.96 28.39
CA LYS A 260 1.66 -0.16 27.66
C LYS A 260 2.35 -0.97 26.56
N SER A 261 2.57 -0.40 25.37
CA SER A 261 3.29 -1.10 24.29
C SER A 261 4.78 -0.82 24.49
N PRO A 262 5.65 -1.56 23.81
CA PRO A 262 7.06 -1.18 23.73
C PRO A 262 7.32 0.14 22.99
N TYR A 263 6.34 0.73 22.30
CA TYR A 263 6.53 1.92 21.49
C TYR A 263 6.22 3.19 22.30
N PRO A 264 6.91 4.31 22.03
CA PRO A 264 6.63 5.58 22.68
C PRO A 264 5.27 6.13 22.22
N ASP A 265 4.69 7.01 23.06
CA ASP A 265 3.51 7.82 22.69
C ASP A 265 2.32 6.99 22.18
N ASP A 266 1.97 5.96 22.95
CA ASP A 266 0.75 5.20 22.77
C ASP A 266 -0.49 6.09 22.94
N VAL A 267 -1.46 5.98 22.03
CA VAL A 267 -2.75 6.68 22.15
C VAL A 267 -3.64 5.92 23.14
N GLU A 268 -4.02 6.54 24.27
CA GLU A 268 -4.74 5.83 25.33
C GLU A 268 -6.18 5.46 24.96
N VAL A 269 -6.85 6.32 24.20
CA VAL A 269 -8.22 6.10 23.72
C VAL A 269 -8.26 6.35 22.23
N ILE A 270 -8.68 5.35 21.47
CA ILE A 270 -8.88 5.45 20.03
C ILE A 270 -10.37 5.42 19.70
N ARG A 271 -10.76 6.06 18.59
CA ARG A 271 -12.11 6.00 18.03
C ARG A 271 -12.09 5.19 16.74
N MET A 272 -13.00 4.24 16.62
CA MET A 272 -13.24 3.44 15.43
C MET A 272 -14.58 3.87 14.82
N ASP A 273 -14.51 4.42 13.62
CA ASP A 273 -15.65 4.85 12.81
C ASP A 273 -15.88 3.81 11.71
N ILE A 274 -17.01 3.13 11.76
CA ILE A 274 -17.46 2.17 10.74
C ILE A 274 -18.54 2.86 9.93
N ARG A 275 -18.35 2.95 8.61
CA ARG A 275 -19.28 3.59 7.68
C ARG A 275 -19.67 2.64 6.55
N TYR A 276 -20.97 2.51 6.36
CA TYR A 276 -21.56 1.76 5.26
C TYR A 276 -21.69 2.70 4.06
N GLU A 277 -20.65 2.78 3.23
CA GLU A 277 -20.60 3.76 2.13
C GLU A 277 -21.40 3.33 0.90
N ALA A 278 -21.45 2.02 0.64
CA ALA A 278 -22.29 1.43 -0.40
C ALA A 278 -22.63 -0.02 -0.04
N GLU A 279 -23.55 -0.62 -0.79
CA GLU A 279 -23.91 -2.04 -0.67
C GLU A 279 -22.68 -2.95 -0.70
N GLN A 280 -21.66 -2.56 -1.47
CA GLN A 280 -20.43 -3.32 -1.71
C GLN A 280 -19.14 -2.62 -1.27
N ARG A 281 -19.25 -1.49 -0.56
CA ARG A 281 -18.10 -0.73 -0.04
C ARG A 281 -18.30 -0.37 1.42
N LEU A 282 -17.38 -0.87 2.25
CA LEU A 282 -17.32 -0.64 3.69
C LEU A 282 -16.07 0.17 4.00
N ARG A 283 -16.18 1.18 4.87
CA ARG A 283 -15.03 1.93 5.39
C ARG A 283 -14.93 1.76 6.90
N ILE A 284 -13.74 1.44 7.40
CA ILE A 284 -13.43 1.32 8.83
C ILE A 284 -12.20 2.16 9.11
N LYS A 285 -12.40 3.24 9.88
CA LYS A 285 -11.36 4.22 10.18
C LYS A 285 -11.07 4.24 11.68
N ILE A 286 -9.81 4.09 12.08
CA ILE A 286 -9.35 4.17 13.47
C ILE A 286 -8.47 5.39 13.63
N VAL A 287 -8.83 6.27 14.57
CA VAL A 287 -8.19 7.56 14.79
C VAL A 287 -7.89 7.83 16.27
N ASP A 288 -7.01 8.80 16.52
CA ASP A 288 -6.96 9.50 17.80
C ASP A 288 -8.10 10.54 17.83
N PRO A 289 -9.08 10.42 18.75
CA PRO A 289 -10.18 11.38 18.86
C PRO A 289 -9.76 12.71 19.49
N LEU A 290 -8.61 12.76 20.17
CA LEU A 290 -8.11 13.91 20.92
C LEU A 290 -7.03 14.67 20.20
N HIS A 291 -6.43 14.14 19.14
CA HIS A 291 -5.41 14.84 18.36
C HIS A 291 -5.61 14.56 16.86
N SER A 292 -5.55 15.62 16.06
CA SER A 292 -5.57 15.47 14.61
C SER A 292 -4.25 14.83 14.14
N ARG A 293 -4.36 13.79 13.31
CA ARG A 293 -3.22 13.08 12.73
C ARG A 293 -3.24 13.26 11.22
N PHE A 294 -2.09 13.07 10.59
CA PHE A 294 -1.97 13.16 9.15
C PHE A 294 -2.91 12.14 8.46
N GLU A 295 -3.72 12.64 7.54
CA GLU A 295 -4.54 11.83 6.63
C GLU A 295 -4.10 12.12 5.20
N PRO A 296 -3.94 11.09 4.34
CA PRO A 296 -3.68 11.34 2.93
C PRO A 296 -4.80 12.19 2.30
N PRO A 297 -4.50 13.29 1.61
CA PRO A 297 -5.51 14.14 0.99
C PRO A 297 -6.13 13.50 -0.27
N TYR A 298 -5.52 12.44 -0.79
CA TYR A 298 -5.96 11.73 -1.99
C TYR A 298 -5.93 10.20 -1.79
N PRO A 299 -6.80 9.45 -2.50
CA PRO A 299 -7.90 9.96 -3.33
C PRO A 299 -8.95 10.68 -2.49
N GLU A 300 -9.70 11.60 -3.09
CA GLU A 300 -10.85 12.23 -2.43
C GLU A 300 -11.86 11.13 -2.08
N VAL A 301 -12.25 11.06 -0.81
CA VAL A 301 -13.23 10.07 -0.37
C VAL A 301 -14.60 10.74 -0.28
N PRO A 302 -15.60 10.32 -1.07
CA PRO A 302 -16.91 10.93 -1.02
C PRO A 302 -17.56 10.69 0.36
N VAL A 303 -18.15 11.75 0.92
CA VAL A 303 -18.94 11.64 2.15
C VAL A 303 -20.31 11.08 1.77
N VAL A 304 -20.59 9.84 2.17
CA VAL A 304 -21.89 9.19 1.95
C VAL A 304 -22.68 9.19 3.25
N GLU A 305 -23.80 9.92 3.28
CA GLU A 305 -24.74 9.95 4.41
C GLU A 305 -26.12 9.46 3.95
N HIS A 306 -26.21 8.16 3.64
CA HIS A 306 -27.47 7.52 3.30
C HIS A 306 -27.65 6.23 4.08
N ASN A 307 -28.90 5.95 4.45
CA ASN A 307 -29.27 4.66 5.02
C ASN A 307 -29.30 3.64 3.89
N LEU A 308 -28.45 2.62 3.98
CA LEU A 308 -28.44 1.53 3.02
C LEU A 308 -29.36 0.42 3.53
N PRO A 309 -30.46 0.09 2.82
CA PRO A 309 -31.40 -0.92 3.29
C PRO A 309 -30.78 -2.33 3.27
N ASN A 310 -29.87 -2.60 2.34
CA ASN A 310 -29.22 -3.90 2.15
C ASN A 310 -27.71 -3.72 1.93
N MET A 311 -26.92 -4.61 2.52
CA MET A 311 -25.45 -4.64 2.40
C MET A 311 -24.98 -6.07 2.15
N ASP A 312 -23.99 -6.21 1.26
CA ASP A 312 -23.35 -7.49 0.95
C ASP A 312 -22.39 -7.97 2.04
N TYR A 313 -22.30 -7.23 3.15
CA TYR A 313 -21.44 -7.51 4.29
C TYR A 313 -22.14 -7.28 5.63
N LYS A 314 -21.57 -7.93 6.66
CA LYS A 314 -21.92 -7.75 8.07
C LYS A 314 -20.64 -7.48 8.83
N VAL A 315 -20.65 -6.45 9.67
CA VAL A 315 -19.55 -6.15 10.58
C VAL A 315 -19.91 -6.59 11.98
N GLN A 316 -19.03 -7.37 12.60
CA GLN A 316 -19.22 -7.91 13.95
C GLN A 316 -18.20 -7.30 14.90
N LEU A 317 -18.71 -6.68 15.97
CA LEU A 317 -17.93 -6.15 17.08
C LEU A 317 -18.22 -7.00 18.33
N ASP A 318 -17.21 -7.72 18.79
CA ASP A 318 -17.27 -8.47 20.04
C ASP A 318 -16.63 -7.62 21.14
N LYS A 319 -17.44 -7.13 22.10
CA LYS A 319 -16.97 -6.27 23.19
C LYS A 319 -15.88 -6.92 24.04
N THR A 320 -15.74 -8.24 24.00
CA THR A 320 -14.74 -9.00 24.77
C THR A 320 -13.40 -9.15 24.03
N LYS A 321 -13.36 -8.88 22.72
CA LYS A 321 -12.17 -9.03 21.87
C LYS A 321 -11.72 -7.69 21.32
N THR A 322 -10.43 -7.58 21.02
CA THR A 322 -9.87 -6.40 20.36
C THR A 322 -10.09 -6.50 18.86
N GLY A 323 -10.64 -5.47 18.20
CA GLY A 323 -10.75 -5.41 16.75
C GLY A 323 -12.16 -5.69 16.22
N PHE A 324 -12.26 -6.08 14.95
CA PHE A 324 -13.52 -6.25 14.22
C PHE A 324 -13.43 -7.43 13.25
N LYS A 325 -14.59 -7.94 12.83
CA LYS A 325 -14.69 -8.99 11.82
C LYS A 325 -15.71 -8.63 10.76
N VAL A 326 -15.36 -8.88 9.50
CA VAL A 326 -16.23 -8.64 8.35
C VAL A 326 -16.58 -9.96 7.68
N THR A 327 -17.87 -10.17 7.48
CA THR A 327 -18.44 -11.38 6.89
C THR A 327 -19.26 -11.01 5.67
N ARG A 328 -19.10 -11.72 4.56
CA ARG A 328 -19.96 -11.57 3.38
C ARG A 328 -21.36 -12.11 3.67
N SER A 329 -22.40 -11.34 3.37
CA SER A 329 -23.80 -11.68 3.64
C SER A 329 -24.29 -12.89 2.85
N SER A 330 -23.89 -13.02 1.57
CA SER A 330 -24.43 -14.04 0.66
C SER A 330 -24.08 -15.50 1.01
N ASP A 331 -22.93 -15.74 1.65
CA ASP A 331 -22.41 -17.08 1.96
C ASP A 331 -21.85 -17.21 3.38
N ASN A 332 -21.96 -16.16 4.19
CA ASN A 332 -21.38 -16.07 5.53
C ASN A 332 -19.85 -16.30 5.57
N MET A 333 -19.13 -16.09 4.46
CA MET A 333 -17.67 -16.21 4.47
C MET A 333 -17.04 -15.05 5.24
N VAL A 334 -16.14 -15.36 6.16
CA VAL A 334 -15.35 -14.35 6.88
C VAL A 334 -14.22 -13.88 5.97
N ILE A 335 -14.29 -12.62 5.53
CA ILE A 335 -13.35 -12.06 4.54
C ILE A 335 -12.20 -11.30 5.21
N PHE A 336 -12.41 -10.79 6.42
CA PHE A 336 -11.42 -10.07 7.19
C PHE A 336 -11.69 -10.23 8.68
N ASP A 337 -10.87 -11.00 9.40
CA ASP A 337 -11.02 -11.20 10.85
C ASP A 337 -9.84 -10.62 11.60
N ALA A 338 -10.03 -9.45 12.21
CA ALA A 338 -9.04 -8.79 13.05
C ALA A 338 -9.33 -8.97 14.56
N GLN A 339 -10.22 -9.89 14.95
CA GLN A 339 -10.60 -10.09 16.35
C GLN A 339 -9.54 -10.89 17.11
N ASP A 340 -8.83 -10.24 18.04
CA ASP A 340 -7.75 -10.84 18.84
C ASP A 340 -6.63 -11.49 17.99
N VAL A 341 -6.42 -10.98 16.77
CA VAL A 341 -5.38 -11.46 15.86
C VAL A 341 -4.12 -10.61 16.04
N GLY A 342 -3.09 -11.21 16.64
CA GLY A 342 -1.88 -10.51 17.02
C GLY A 342 -2.15 -9.42 18.07
N ALA A 343 -1.66 -8.21 17.82
CA ALA A 343 -1.91 -7.05 18.66
C ALA A 343 -2.38 -5.84 17.82
N LEU A 344 -3.43 -5.17 18.28
CA LEU A 344 -3.78 -3.83 17.80
C LEU A 344 -2.91 -2.82 18.56
N ILE A 345 -2.02 -2.15 17.83
CA ILE A 345 -1.15 -1.11 18.38
C ILE A 345 -1.45 0.19 17.64
N PHE A 346 -1.59 1.27 18.41
CA PHE A 346 -1.83 2.60 17.87
C PHE A 346 -0.99 3.57 18.72
N ALA A 347 0.24 3.77 18.29
CA ALA A 347 1.20 4.71 18.87
C ALA A 347 1.56 5.77 17.82
N ASP A 348 2.18 6.87 18.24
CA ASP A 348 2.41 8.01 17.35
C ASP A 348 3.16 7.65 16.06
N GLN A 349 4.19 6.81 16.16
CA GLN A 349 5.00 6.38 15.00
C GLN A 349 5.00 4.86 14.82
N PHE A 350 4.00 4.16 15.34
CA PHE A 350 3.82 2.73 15.10
C PHE A 350 2.35 2.32 15.22
N LEU A 351 1.72 2.06 14.08
CA LEU A 351 0.38 1.49 14.00
C LEU A 351 0.48 0.06 13.50
N GLN A 352 -0.25 -0.86 14.14
CA GLN A 352 -0.30 -2.26 13.74
C GLN A 352 -1.72 -2.80 13.81
N LEU A 353 -2.15 -3.47 12.75
CA LEU A 353 -3.37 -4.27 12.73
C LEU A 353 -3.12 -5.54 11.91
N SER A 354 -3.57 -6.68 12.44
CA SER A 354 -3.49 -7.96 11.74
C SER A 354 -4.88 -8.55 11.51
N ALA A 355 -5.01 -9.36 10.48
CA ALA A 355 -6.25 -10.08 10.18
C ALA A 355 -5.99 -11.46 9.59
N LEU A 356 -6.84 -12.43 9.96
CA LEU A 356 -6.93 -13.72 9.27
C LEU A 356 -7.68 -13.55 7.95
N LEU A 357 -7.27 -14.34 6.96
CA LEU A 357 -7.74 -14.25 5.58
C LEU A 357 -8.41 -15.56 5.14
N PRO A 358 -9.43 -15.50 4.25
CA PRO A 358 -10.20 -16.67 3.82
C PRO A 358 -9.42 -17.65 2.91
N SER A 359 -8.34 -17.21 2.27
CA SER A 359 -7.56 -18.02 1.33
C SER A 359 -6.11 -17.55 1.23
N SER A 360 -5.31 -18.27 0.44
CA SER A 360 -3.92 -17.91 0.12
C SER A 360 -3.77 -17.18 -1.23
N TYR A 361 -4.87 -16.85 -1.92
CA TYR A 361 -4.85 -16.29 -3.27
C TYR A 361 -4.87 -14.75 -3.23
N VAL A 362 -3.72 -14.16 -2.91
CA VAL A 362 -3.56 -12.71 -2.70
C VAL A 362 -2.83 -12.08 -3.89
N TYR A 363 -3.31 -10.92 -4.33
CA TYR A 363 -2.77 -10.16 -5.46
C TYR A 363 -2.66 -8.68 -5.08
N GLY A 364 -1.63 -7.96 -5.57
CA GLY A 364 -1.48 -6.52 -5.36
C GLY A 364 -0.28 -6.15 -4.47
N LEU A 365 -0.49 -5.25 -3.51
CA LEU A 365 0.51 -4.74 -2.56
C LEU A 365 1.76 -4.13 -3.24
N GLY A 366 1.60 -3.45 -4.38
CA GLY A 366 2.71 -2.92 -5.17
C GLY A 366 3.41 -1.71 -4.53
N GLU A 367 4.57 -1.28 -5.03
CA GLU A 367 5.36 -1.87 -6.12
C GLU A 367 6.50 -2.75 -5.62
N HIS A 368 6.61 -3.95 -6.17
CA HIS A 368 7.68 -4.92 -5.89
C HIS A 368 7.89 -5.83 -7.11
N ARG A 369 9.06 -6.45 -7.18
CA ARG A 369 9.33 -7.51 -8.16
C ARG A 369 8.93 -8.87 -7.58
N SER A 370 7.81 -9.41 -8.04
CA SER A 370 7.31 -10.74 -7.67
C SER A 370 6.37 -11.31 -8.73
N THR A 371 5.92 -12.56 -8.53
CA THR A 371 4.79 -13.12 -9.30
C THR A 371 3.50 -12.40 -8.96
N LEU A 372 2.53 -12.41 -9.89
CA LEU A 372 1.23 -11.76 -9.68
C LEU A 372 0.49 -12.33 -8.45
N LEU A 373 0.43 -13.67 -8.34
CA LEU A 373 0.01 -14.35 -7.13
C LEU A 373 1.12 -14.24 -6.07
N LEU A 374 0.82 -13.61 -4.95
CA LEU A 374 1.78 -13.38 -3.89
C LEU A 374 1.96 -14.62 -3.01
N SER A 375 3.20 -14.86 -2.56
CA SER A 375 3.47 -15.88 -1.55
C SER A 375 2.95 -15.46 -0.19
N VAL A 376 2.21 -16.35 0.47
CA VAL A 376 1.83 -16.21 1.90
C VAL A 376 2.83 -16.88 2.84
N GLN A 377 3.99 -17.32 2.33
CA GLN A 377 5.02 -17.98 3.12
C GLN A 377 5.94 -16.97 3.79
N TRP A 378 5.40 -16.25 4.79
CA TRP A 378 6.13 -15.23 5.56
C TRP A 378 6.78 -14.18 4.65
N GLN A 379 5.99 -13.60 3.76
CA GLN A 379 6.47 -12.60 2.82
C GLN A 379 6.24 -11.20 3.38
N ARG A 380 7.25 -10.33 3.26
CA ARG A 380 7.18 -8.93 3.67
C ARG A 380 7.23 -8.03 2.43
N PHE A 381 6.28 -7.11 2.34
CA PHE A 381 6.21 -6.07 1.33
C PHE A 381 6.45 -4.72 2.01
N THR A 382 7.60 -4.11 1.74
CA THR A 382 7.92 -2.77 2.22
C THR A 382 7.39 -1.75 1.21
N MET A 383 6.64 -0.76 1.70
CA MET A 383 6.01 0.28 0.89
C MET A 383 6.57 1.63 1.33
N PHE A 384 7.54 2.10 0.56
CA PHE A 384 8.09 3.44 0.64
C PHE A 384 8.82 3.72 -0.66
N ASN A 385 8.40 4.73 -1.42
CA ASN A 385 8.90 4.93 -2.77
C ASN A 385 10.42 5.12 -2.77
N HIS A 386 11.12 4.34 -3.56
CA HIS A 386 12.57 4.32 -3.61
C HIS A 386 13.08 4.14 -5.03
N ASP A 387 14.06 4.97 -5.40
CA ASP A 387 14.70 4.91 -6.71
C ASP A 387 15.81 3.85 -6.68
N HIS A 388 15.47 2.66 -7.17
CA HIS A 388 16.41 1.55 -7.32
C HIS A 388 15.94 0.62 -8.44
N GLY A 389 16.87 -0.04 -9.14
CA GLY A 389 16.53 -1.02 -10.17
C GLY A 389 15.61 -2.14 -9.65
N PRO A 390 14.67 -2.67 -10.45
CA PRO A 390 13.72 -3.69 -9.97
C PRO A 390 14.41 -4.98 -9.51
N VAL A 391 14.48 -5.19 -8.20
CA VAL A 391 15.00 -6.40 -7.54
C VAL A 391 13.98 -6.97 -6.57
N GLU A 392 14.03 -8.28 -6.34
CA GLU A 392 13.15 -8.94 -5.38
C GLU A 392 13.44 -8.49 -3.95
N ASN A 393 12.41 -8.48 -3.10
CA ASN A 393 12.51 -8.13 -1.66
C ASN A 393 13.02 -6.69 -1.38
N ALA A 394 12.83 -5.78 -2.33
CA ALA A 394 13.05 -4.35 -2.15
C ALA A 394 11.75 -3.56 -2.42
N ASN A 395 11.58 -2.44 -1.73
CA ASN A 395 10.61 -1.41 -2.08
C ASN A 395 11.07 -0.69 -3.37
N LEU A 396 10.12 -0.41 -4.27
CA LEU A 396 10.39 0.20 -5.59
C LEU A 396 9.70 1.57 -5.71
N TYR A 397 9.36 1.99 -6.92
CA TYR A 397 9.01 3.38 -7.24
C TYR A 397 7.63 3.80 -6.73
N GLY A 398 6.68 2.86 -6.62
CA GLY A 398 5.32 3.08 -6.14
C GLY A 398 4.98 2.36 -4.83
N SER A 399 3.92 2.86 -4.17
CA SER A 399 3.33 2.27 -2.96
C SER A 399 1.81 2.23 -3.10
N HIS A 400 1.26 1.02 -3.16
CA HIS A 400 -0.14 0.71 -3.38
C HIS A 400 -0.61 -0.29 -2.32
N PRO A 401 -1.03 0.18 -1.13
CA PRO A 401 -1.51 -0.65 -0.02
C PRO A 401 -2.93 -1.20 -0.26
N PHE A 402 -3.14 -1.77 -1.45
CA PHE A 402 -4.35 -2.46 -1.87
C PHE A 402 -4.02 -3.91 -2.19
N TYR A 403 -4.86 -4.83 -1.73
CA TYR A 403 -4.84 -6.21 -2.20
C TYR A 403 -6.22 -6.65 -2.68
N LEU A 404 -6.21 -7.51 -3.69
CA LEU A 404 -7.35 -8.31 -4.11
C LEU A 404 -7.13 -9.74 -3.62
N MET A 405 -8.18 -10.35 -3.10
CA MET A 405 -8.16 -11.73 -2.66
C MET A 405 -9.26 -12.54 -3.35
N MET A 406 -8.86 -13.67 -3.92
CA MET A 406 -9.79 -14.66 -4.45
C MET A 406 -10.08 -15.74 -3.41
N GLU A 407 -11.33 -16.09 -3.23
CA GLU A 407 -11.75 -17.12 -2.29
C GLU A 407 -11.89 -18.47 -2.98
N LYS A 408 -11.93 -19.54 -2.19
CA LYS A 408 -12.09 -20.91 -2.72
C LYS A 408 -13.39 -21.11 -3.49
N SER A 409 -14.40 -20.29 -3.23
CA SER A 409 -15.69 -20.29 -3.94
C SER A 409 -15.62 -19.62 -5.33
N GLY A 410 -14.50 -18.97 -5.68
CA GLY A 410 -14.38 -18.13 -6.87
C GLY A 410 -14.85 -16.69 -6.68
N LYS A 411 -15.53 -16.37 -5.57
CA LYS A 411 -15.82 -14.98 -5.18
C LYS A 411 -14.53 -14.27 -4.74
N SER A 412 -14.55 -12.96 -4.72
CA SER A 412 -13.39 -12.14 -4.36
C SER A 412 -13.80 -10.98 -3.48
N HIS A 413 -12.83 -10.43 -2.76
CA HIS A 413 -12.94 -9.14 -2.10
C HIS A 413 -11.62 -8.37 -2.27
N GLY A 414 -11.63 -7.07 -2.00
CA GLY A 414 -10.42 -6.25 -1.96
C GLY A 414 -10.36 -5.45 -0.69
N VAL A 415 -9.15 -5.13 -0.24
CA VAL A 415 -8.92 -4.24 0.90
C VAL A 415 -7.87 -3.22 0.53
N PHE A 416 -8.17 -1.95 0.80
CA PHE A 416 -7.26 -0.82 0.63
C PHE A 416 -7.04 -0.14 1.98
N LEU A 417 -5.79 0.07 2.38
CA LEU A 417 -5.44 0.90 3.52
C LEU A 417 -5.04 2.29 3.01
N LEU A 418 -5.88 3.30 3.26
CA LEU A 418 -5.58 4.70 2.93
C LEU A 418 -4.58 5.27 3.95
N ASN A 419 -3.31 4.99 3.73
CA ASN A 419 -2.17 5.49 4.50
C ASN A 419 -0.97 5.62 3.55
N SER A 420 -0.21 6.72 3.66
CA SER A 420 0.96 6.97 2.80
C SER A 420 2.28 7.08 3.56
N ASN A 421 2.27 6.82 4.87
CA ASN A 421 3.49 6.68 5.64
C ASN A 421 4.24 5.41 5.22
N ALA A 422 5.56 5.39 5.46
CA ALA A 422 6.35 4.19 5.27
C ALA A 422 5.73 3.03 6.06
N MET A 423 5.49 1.91 5.38
CA MET A 423 4.84 0.76 5.98
C MET A 423 5.42 -0.56 5.50
N GLU A 424 5.17 -1.61 6.27
CA GLU A 424 5.33 -2.98 5.82
C GLU A 424 4.00 -3.72 5.91
N VAL A 425 3.78 -4.59 4.93
CA VAL A 425 2.65 -5.53 4.90
C VAL A 425 3.22 -6.94 4.88
N ILE A 426 2.84 -7.76 5.85
CA ILE A 426 3.37 -9.12 6.01
C ILE A 426 2.26 -10.13 5.74
N LEU A 427 2.51 -11.07 4.84
CA LEU A 427 1.67 -12.23 4.58
C LEU A 427 2.26 -13.47 5.24
N GLN A 428 1.47 -14.21 6.00
CA GLN A 428 1.89 -15.43 6.68
C GLN A 428 0.94 -16.62 6.39
N PRO A 429 1.35 -17.88 6.65
CA PRO A 429 0.66 -19.06 6.10
C PRO A 429 -0.70 -19.41 6.71
N ALA A 430 -1.15 -18.70 7.75
CA ALA A 430 -2.40 -19.00 8.47
C ALA A 430 -3.66 -19.17 7.59
N PRO A 431 -3.80 -18.54 6.41
CA PRO A 431 -3.25 -17.29 5.88
C PRO A 431 -3.64 -16.05 6.70
N ALA A 432 -2.72 -15.09 6.83
CA ALA A 432 -3.01 -13.84 7.52
C ALA A 432 -2.18 -12.68 6.96
N ILE A 433 -2.64 -11.46 7.25
CA ILE A 433 -2.00 -10.21 6.87
C ILE A 433 -1.76 -9.37 8.11
N THR A 434 -0.60 -8.71 8.17
CA THR A 434 -0.26 -7.71 9.19
C THR A 434 0.17 -6.43 8.51
N PHE A 435 -0.52 -5.32 8.80
CA PHE A 435 -0.12 -3.98 8.41
C PHE A 435 0.65 -3.36 9.56
N ARG A 436 1.83 -2.78 9.27
CA ARG A 436 2.61 -1.96 10.21
C ARG A 436 3.03 -0.68 9.52
N THR A 437 2.56 0.47 10.00
CA THR A 437 2.86 1.78 9.40
C THR A 437 3.45 2.73 10.44
N LEU A 438 4.36 3.59 10.00
CA LEU A 438 5.12 4.52 10.87
C LEU A 438 4.40 5.86 11.13
N GLY A 439 3.09 5.94 10.87
CA GLY A 439 2.33 7.15 11.18
C GLY A 439 0.94 7.17 10.54
N GLY A 440 0.32 8.35 10.58
CA GLY A 440 -1.00 8.58 10.04
C GLY A 440 -2.08 7.88 10.87
N LEU A 441 -2.96 7.15 10.20
CA LEU A 441 -4.11 6.47 10.78
C LEU A 441 -4.39 5.14 10.07
N LEU A 442 -5.32 4.34 10.60
CA LEU A 442 -5.76 3.09 9.97
C LEU A 442 -7.13 3.32 9.33
N ASP A 443 -7.16 3.61 8.03
CA ASP A 443 -8.40 3.84 7.26
C ASP A 443 -8.55 2.78 6.18
N PHE A 444 -9.32 1.74 6.48
CA PHE A 444 -9.53 0.60 5.62
C PHE A 444 -10.79 0.75 4.79
N PHE A 445 -10.68 0.51 3.49
CA PHE A 445 -11.79 0.28 2.58
C PHE A 445 -11.86 -1.19 2.23
N ILE A 446 -13.04 -1.78 2.29
CA ILE A 446 -13.29 -3.19 1.97
C ILE A 446 -14.34 -3.24 0.85
N PHE A 447 -13.96 -3.91 -0.24
CA PHE A 447 -14.73 -4.01 -1.49
C PHE A 447 -15.20 -5.46 -1.68
N LEU A 448 -16.51 -5.68 -1.84
CA LEU A 448 -17.10 -7.03 -1.69
C LEU A 448 -17.12 -7.89 -2.97
N GLY A 449 -16.80 -7.32 -4.13
CA GLY A 449 -16.83 -8.03 -5.41
C GLY A 449 -18.26 -8.22 -5.95
N PRO A 450 -18.67 -9.42 -6.42
CA PRO A 450 -18.09 -10.71 -6.07
C PRO A 450 -17.04 -11.24 -7.04
N SER A 451 -16.94 -10.75 -8.28
CA SER A 451 -15.87 -11.16 -9.20
C SER A 451 -14.60 -10.30 -8.97
N PRO A 452 -13.40 -10.79 -9.35
CA PRO A 452 -12.19 -9.97 -9.33
C PRO A 452 -12.37 -8.64 -10.07
N GLN A 453 -13.07 -8.65 -11.21
CA GLN A 453 -13.35 -7.45 -11.99
C GLN A 453 -14.23 -6.46 -11.22
N ASN A 454 -15.25 -6.92 -10.49
CA ASN A 454 -16.08 -6.04 -9.67
C ASN A 454 -15.29 -5.42 -8.52
N VAL A 455 -14.38 -6.18 -7.89
CA VAL A 455 -13.49 -5.64 -6.85
C VAL A 455 -12.65 -4.48 -7.40
N ILE A 456 -12.05 -4.63 -8.58
CA ILE A 456 -11.27 -3.56 -9.21
C ILE A 456 -12.14 -2.36 -9.59
N GLN A 457 -13.35 -2.59 -10.12
CA GLN A 457 -14.30 -1.50 -10.41
C GLN A 457 -14.71 -0.73 -9.15
N GLN A 458 -14.91 -1.43 -8.02
CA GLN A 458 -15.25 -0.81 -6.74
C GLN A 458 -14.08 -0.01 -6.15
N TYR A 459 -12.84 -0.48 -6.33
CA TYR A 459 -11.63 0.21 -5.88
C TYR A 459 -11.32 1.47 -6.69
N THR A 460 -11.56 1.43 -8.01
CA THR A 460 -11.23 2.53 -8.93
C THR A 460 -12.32 3.60 -9.04
N LYS A 461 -13.44 3.40 -8.35
CA LYS A 461 -14.57 4.32 -8.28
C LYS A 461 -14.58 5.04 -6.93
#